data_AF-A0A660VXU6-F1
#
_entry.id   AF-A0A660VXU6-F1
#
_cell.length_a   1.000
_cell.length_b   1.000
_cell.length_c   1.000
_cell.angle_alpha   90.00
_cell.angle_beta   90.00
_cell.angle_gamma   90.00
#
_symmetry.space_group_name_H-M   'P 1'
#
loop_
_entity.id
_entity.type
_entity.pdbx_description
1 polymer ?
#
loop_
_entity_poly.entity_id
_entity_poly.type
_entity_poly.pdbx_seq_one_letter_code
_entity_poly.pdbx_strand_id
1 'polypeptide(L)'
;MLLTGHDFRWESRYAGADGVLGSEDDIILDDALHLPAHADVRLHLTSRDYIYFLSVPFAQQKEMAVPDLLHSMRFDSGASAQHRLPGDQMCGYAHDSLFIDLVVESGENFERWLGRHDS
;
A
#
# COMPACT_ATOMS: atom_id res chain seq x y z
N MET A 1 -6.82 2.60 3.79
CA MET A 1 -5.55 1.86 3.94
C MET A 1 -4.40 2.83 4.12
N LEU A 2 -3.35 2.40 4.83
CA LEU A 2 -2.12 3.14 5.06
C LEU A 2 -0.93 2.31 4.58
N LEU A 3 0.03 2.96 3.93
CA LEU A 3 1.32 2.40 3.58
C LEU A 3 2.41 3.17 4.31
N THR A 4 3.23 2.43 5.05
CA THR A 4 4.31 2.98 5.87
C THR A 4 5.64 2.47 5.35
N GLY A 5 6.54 3.39 4.99
CA GLY A 5 7.93 3.06 4.70
C GLY A 5 8.76 3.01 5.99
N HIS A 6 9.58 1.99 6.15
CA HIS A 6 10.59 1.90 7.21
C HIS A 6 11.60 0.79 6.90
N ASP A 7 12.81 0.87 7.44
CA ASP A 7 13.86 -0.16 7.32
C ASP A 7 14.05 -0.68 5.87
N PHE A 8 13.90 0.22 4.89
CA PHE A 8 13.99 -0.07 3.46
C PHE A 8 12.97 -1.09 2.92
N ARG A 9 11.79 -1.15 3.54
CA ARG A 9 10.65 -1.99 3.16
C ARG A 9 9.34 -1.21 3.28
N TRP A 10 8.24 -1.83 2.85
CA TRP A 10 6.90 -1.27 2.99
C TRP A 10 6.03 -2.13 3.90
N GLU A 11 5.25 -1.49 4.77
CA GLU A 11 4.19 -2.13 5.55
C GLU A 11 2.85 -1.52 5.15
N SER A 12 1.94 -2.36 4.64
CA SER A 12 0.57 -1.95 4.35
C SER A 12 -0.35 -2.34 5.49
N ARG A 13 -1.36 -1.49 5.70
CA ARG A 13 -2.30 -1.59 6.80
C ARG A 13 -3.73 -1.31 6.35
N TYR A 14 -4.62 -2.21 6.74
CA TYR A 14 -6.05 -2.15 6.45
C TYR A 14 -6.81 -2.19 7.77
N ALA A 15 -7.92 -1.46 7.84
CA ALA A 15 -8.84 -1.59 8.95
C ALA A 15 -9.40 -3.03 8.97
N GLY A 16 -9.51 -3.61 10.16
CA GLY A 16 -10.12 -4.92 10.38
C GLY A 16 -11.65 -4.86 10.33
N ALA A 17 -12.32 -5.84 10.95
CA ALA A 17 -13.79 -5.88 11.04
C ALA A 17 -14.41 -4.62 11.64
N ASP A 18 -13.71 -3.92 12.54
CA ASP A 18 -14.24 -2.71 13.17
C ASP A 18 -14.30 -1.50 12.21
N GLY A 19 -13.64 -1.59 11.06
CA GLY A 19 -13.58 -0.55 10.03
C GLY A 19 -12.78 0.70 10.45
N VAL A 20 -12.09 0.65 11.59
CA VAL A 20 -11.22 1.70 12.11
C VAL A 20 -9.78 1.36 11.76
N LEU A 21 -9.04 2.34 11.26
CA LEU A 21 -7.61 2.17 10.99
C LEU A 21 -6.82 2.60 12.23
N GLY A 22 -5.88 1.77 12.67
CA GLY A 22 -5.08 2.00 13.87
C GLY A 22 -5.60 1.28 15.12
N SER A 23 -6.58 0.39 14.95
CA SER A 23 -7.11 -0.50 15.98
C SER A 23 -6.26 -1.77 16.13
N GLU A 24 -6.60 -2.60 17.12
CA GLU A 24 -5.87 -3.85 17.40
C GLU A 24 -6.13 -4.95 16.35
N ASP A 25 -7.21 -4.84 15.56
CA ASP A 25 -7.60 -5.75 14.48
C ASP A 25 -7.11 -5.30 13.10
N ASP A 26 -6.25 -4.28 13.03
CA ASP A 26 -5.61 -3.87 11.78
C ASP A 26 -4.90 -5.06 11.11
N ILE A 27 -5.21 -5.29 9.83
CA ILE A 27 -4.49 -6.25 9.01
C ILE A 27 -3.19 -5.59 8.55
N ILE A 28 -2.06 -6.20 8.90
CA ILE A 28 -0.72 -5.70 8.56
C ILE A 28 -0.03 -6.68 7.62
N LEU A 29 0.48 -6.18 6.50
CA LEU A 29 1.27 -6.94 5.53
C LEU A 29 2.61 -6.26 5.29
N ASP A 30 3.66 -7.06 5.15
CA ASP A 30 4.96 -6.60 4.66
C ASP A 30 5.05 -6.81 3.15
N ASP A 31 5.55 -5.79 2.43
CA ASP A 31 5.90 -5.79 1.01
C ASP A 31 4.78 -6.22 0.03
N ALA A 32 3.53 -6.15 0.49
CA ALA A 32 2.34 -6.47 -0.31
C ALA A 32 1.20 -5.47 -0.10
N LEU A 33 0.47 -5.18 -1.19
CA LEU A 33 -0.76 -4.40 -1.20
C LEU A 33 -1.86 -5.19 -1.92
N HIS A 34 -3.06 -5.27 -1.35
CA HIS A 34 -4.24 -5.87 -1.99
C HIS A 34 -5.31 -4.80 -2.19
N LEU A 35 -5.88 -4.74 -3.39
CA LEU A 35 -6.92 -3.79 -3.77
C LEU A 35 -8.07 -4.53 -4.45
N PRO A 36 -9.34 -4.12 -4.28
CA PRO A 36 -10.43 -4.61 -5.11
C PRO A 36 -10.34 -4.00 -6.51
N ALA A 37 -10.67 -4.77 -7.55
CA ALA A 37 -10.78 -4.31 -8.93
C ALA A 37 -11.89 -3.26 -9.11
N HIS A 38 -11.69 -2.32 -10.02
CA HIS A 38 -12.62 -1.24 -10.38
C HIS A 38 -13.05 -0.37 -9.20
N ALA A 39 -12.11 -0.07 -8.30
CA ALA A 39 -12.36 0.73 -7.11
C ALA A 39 -11.62 2.08 -7.17
N ASP A 40 -12.28 3.12 -6.66
CA ASP A 40 -11.63 4.40 -6.32
C ASP A 40 -10.82 4.18 -5.03
N VAL A 41 -9.51 4.06 -5.19
CA VAL A 41 -8.59 3.77 -4.09
C VAL A 41 -8.00 5.06 -3.56
N ARG A 42 -8.13 5.26 -2.24
CA ARG A 42 -7.34 6.24 -1.48
C ARG A 42 -6.26 5.53 -0.69
N LEU A 43 -5.02 5.67 -1.16
CA LEU A 43 -3.84 5.16 -0.48
C LEU A 43 -3.21 6.29 0.35
N HIS A 44 -3.12 6.11 1.66
CA HIS A 44 -2.38 7.02 2.53
C HIS A 44 -0.92 6.56 2.65
N LEU A 45 0.02 7.50 2.66
CA LEU A 45 1.46 7.22 2.71
C LEU A 45 2.13 8.00 3.84
N THR A 46 2.98 7.32 4.61
CA THR A 46 3.84 7.93 5.62
C THR A 46 5.13 7.11 5.79
N SER A 47 6.05 7.57 6.63
CA SER A 47 7.29 6.86 6.93
C SER A 47 7.62 6.93 8.42
N ARG A 48 8.40 5.97 8.92
CA ARG A 48 8.91 5.99 10.31
C ARG A 48 10.35 6.49 10.44
N ASP A 49 11.14 6.50 9.38
CA ASP A 49 12.59 6.76 9.44
C ASP A 49 13.10 7.70 8.34
N TYR A 50 12.86 7.40 7.06
CA TYR A 50 13.42 8.11 5.91
C TYR A 50 12.35 8.58 4.92
N ILE A 51 12.76 9.43 3.98
CA ILE A 51 11.90 9.79 2.85
C ILE A 51 11.98 8.68 1.80
N TYR A 52 10.82 8.07 1.53
CA TYR A 52 10.63 7.11 0.45
C TYR A 52 9.72 7.69 -0.62
N PHE A 53 9.81 7.14 -1.82
CA PHE A 53 8.90 7.41 -2.92
C PHE A 53 8.22 6.12 -3.33
N LEU A 54 6.91 6.17 -3.55
CA LEU A 54 6.17 5.10 -4.19
C LEU A 54 5.72 5.55 -5.57
N SER A 55 5.96 4.70 -6.58
CA SER A 55 5.46 4.92 -7.94
C SER A 55 4.32 3.96 -8.25
N VAL A 56 3.23 4.48 -8.81
CA VAL A 56 2.07 3.70 -9.31
C VAL A 56 1.99 3.91 -10.83
N PRO A 57 2.72 3.11 -11.63
CA PRO A 57 2.94 3.42 -13.05
C PRO A 57 1.67 3.42 -13.89
N PHE A 58 0.75 2.49 -13.64
CA PHE A 58 -0.52 2.41 -14.37
C PHE A 58 -1.43 3.62 -14.09
N ALA A 59 -1.26 4.27 -12.94
CA ALA A 59 -1.97 5.51 -12.58
C ALA A 59 -1.16 6.78 -12.92
N GLN A 60 0.08 6.64 -13.42
CA GLN A 60 1.02 7.73 -13.67
C GLN A 60 1.24 8.64 -12.45
N GLN A 61 1.19 8.07 -11.24
CA GLN A 61 1.37 8.78 -9.99
C GLN A 61 2.67 8.38 -9.32
N LYS A 62 3.30 9.35 -8.65
CA LYS A 62 4.44 9.15 -7.76
C LYS A 62 4.25 10.06 -6.57
N GLU A 63 4.38 9.53 -5.36
CA GLU A 63 4.17 10.27 -4.12
C GLU A 63 5.25 9.92 -3.09
N MET A 64 5.49 10.84 -2.17
CA MET A 64 6.47 10.66 -1.09
C MET A 64 5.82 10.19 0.21
N ALA A 65 6.51 9.28 0.88
CA ALA A 65 6.28 8.89 2.26
C ALA A 65 7.34 9.57 3.13
N VAL A 66 6.89 10.38 4.10
CA VAL A 66 7.77 11.26 4.90
C VAL A 66 7.46 11.05 6.38
N PRO A 67 8.48 11.03 7.25
CA PRO A 67 8.25 11.01 8.70
C PRO A 67 7.35 12.15 9.16
N ASP A 68 6.42 11.83 10.06
CA ASP A 68 5.46 12.77 10.66
C ASP A 68 4.47 13.45 9.69
N LEU A 69 4.45 13.07 8.41
CA LEU A 69 3.51 13.60 7.42
C LEU A 69 2.68 12.47 6.80
N LEU A 70 1.39 12.75 6.61
CA LEU A 70 0.46 11.86 5.93
C LEU A 70 0.13 12.41 4.54
N HIS A 71 0.62 11.75 3.51
CA HIS A 71 0.30 12.02 2.11
C HIS A 71 -0.80 11.09 1.61
N SER A 72 -1.39 11.40 0.46
CA SER A 72 -2.42 10.53 -0.13
C SER A 72 -2.40 10.54 -1.65
N MET A 73 -2.51 9.36 -2.24
CA MET A 73 -2.78 9.17 -3.67
C MET A 73 -4.21 8.71 -3.88
N ARG A 74 -4.80 9.10 -5.02
CA ARG A 74 -6.12 8.63 -5.45
C ARG A 74 -6.06 8.13 -6.88
N PHE A 75 -6.45 6.89 -7.12
CA PHE A 75 -6.43 6.28 -8.43
C PHE A 75 -7.49 5.18 -8.55
N ASP A 76 -7.87 4.85 -9.79
CA ASP A 76 -8.68 3.67 -10.10
C ASP A 76 -7.78 2.44 -10.14
N SER A 77 -8.17 1.37 -9.45
CA SER A 77 -7.39 0.13 -9.38
C SER A 77 -7.40 -0.69 -10.68
N GLY A 78 -8.31 -0.41 -11.61
CA GLY A 78 -8.44 -1.14 -12.86
C GLY A 78 -8.97 -2.56 -12.70
N ALA A 79 -8.83 -3.36 -13.76
CA ALA A 79 -9.19 -4.78 -13.74
C ALA A 79 -8.21 -5.60 -12.89
N SER A 80 -8.62 -6.81 -12.52
CA SER A 80 -7.76 -7.73 -11.77
C SER A 80 -6.41 -7.97 -12.46
N ALA A 81 -5.33 -7.74 -11.72
CA ALA A 81 -3.96 -7.74 -12.21
C ALA A 81 -2.96 -7.85 -11.05
N GLN A 82 -1.71 -8.17 -11.38
CA GLN A 82 -0.59 -8.05 -10.46
C GLN A 82 0.37 -7.01 -11.00
N HIS A 83 0.79 -6.11 -10.12
CA HIS A 83 1.74 -5.05 -10.41
C HIS A 83 2.88 -5.10 -9.41
N ARG A 84 4.10 -4.86 -9.87
CA ARG A 84 5.24 -4.61 -9.00
C ARG A 84 5.49 -3.11 -9.00
N LEU A 85 5.18 -2.46 -7.90
CA LEU A 85 5.27 -1.01 -7.76
C LEU A 85 6.70 -0.63 -7.35
N PRO A 86 7.39 0.22 -8.13
CA PRO A 86 8.72 0.66 -7.76
C PRO A 86 8.67 1.60 -6.55
N GLY A 87 9.54 1.35 -5.59
CA GLY A 87 9.87 2.30 -4.53
C GLY A 87 11.33 2.72 -4.59
N ASP A 88 11.59 3.98 -4.21
CA ASP A 88 12.93 4.56 -4.17
C ASP A 88 13.14 5.27 -2.82
N GLN A 89 14.39 5.43 -2.40
CA GLN A 89 14.76 6.32 -1.30
C GLN A 89 15.44 7.58 -1.86
N MET A 90 15.24 8.73 -1.20
CA MET A 90 15.82 10.02 -1.63
C MET A 90 17.37 10.02 -1.72
N CYS A 91 18.04 9.03 -1.14
CA CYS A 91 19.50 8.86 -1.23
C CYS A 91 20.00 8.41 -2.62
N GLY A 92 19.11 8.14 -3.58
CA GLY A 92 19.45 7.89 -4.99
C GLY A 92 19.95 6.48 -5.31
N TYR A 93 19.98 5.59 -4.32
CA TYR A 93 20.19 4.16 -4.53
C TYR A 93 18.83 3.47 -4.62
N ALA A 94 18.57 2.79 -5.73
CA ALA A 94 17.46 1.87 -5.84
C ALA A 94 17.77 0.67 -4.94
N HIS A 95 16.98 0.51 -3.88
CA HIS A 95 16.97 -0.72 -3.11
C HIS A 95 15.85 -1.58 -3.69
N ASP A 96 16.19 -2.73 -4.29
CA ASP A 96 15.17 -3.65 -4.82
C ASP A 96 14.18 -4.10 -3.72
N SER A 97 14.56 -3.98 -2.44
CA SER A 97 13.71 -4.20 -1.28
C SER A 97 12.56 -3.19 -1.12
N LEU A 98 12.62 -2.05 -1.82
CA LEU A 98 11.56 -1.04 -1.78
C LEU A 98 10.46 -1.28 -2.82
N PHE A 99 10.50 -2.41 -3.52
CA PHE A 99 9.44 -2.77 -4.44
C PHE A 99 8.31 -3.41 -3.62
N ILE A 100 7.08 -2.99 -3.88
CA ILE A 100 5.88 -3.58 -3.25
C ILE A 100 5.06 -4.31 -4.30
N ASP A 101 4.64 -5.53 -3.98
CA ASP A 101 3.77 -6.32 -4.84
C ASP A 101 2.31 -5.90 -4.61
N LEU A 102 1.68 -5.31 -5.63
CA LEU A 102 0.27 -4.96 -5.64
C LEU A 102 -0.53 -6.06 -6.36
N VAL A 103 -1.51 -6.63 -5.66
CA VAL A 103 -2.51 -7.54 -6.21
C VAL A 103 -3.85 -6.82 -6.28
N VAL A 104 -4.34 -6.59 -7.49
CA VAL A 104 -5.71 -6.16 -7.74
C VAL A 104 -6.58 -7.41 -7.85
N GLU A 105 -7.32 -7.69 -6.79
CA GLU A 105 -8.19 -8.83 -6.63
C GLU A 105 -9.54 -8.58 -7.31
N SER A 106 -10.23 -9.62 -7.78
CA SER A 106 -11.66 -9.49 -8.06
C SER A 106 -12.41 -9.16 -6.78
N GLY A 107 -13.60 -8.54 -6.86
CA GLY A 107 -14.38 -8.20 -5.65
C GLY A 107 -14.58 -9.39 -4.72
N GLU A 108 -14.97 -10.55 -5.26
CA GLU A 108 -15.16 -11.78 -4.49
C GLU A 108 -13.86 -12.30 -3.85
N ASN A 109 -12.72 -12.19 -4.55
CA ASN A 109 -11.44 -12.61 -3.99
C ASN A 109 -10.93 -11.66 -2.92
N PHE A 110 -11.17 -10.35 -3.08
CA PHE A 110 -10.79 -9.35 -2.10
C PHE A 110 -11.53 -9.56 -0.78
N GLU A 111 -12.84 -9.81 -0.85
CA GLU A 111 -13.65 -10.14 0.34
C GLU A 111 -13.17 -11.43 1.02
N ARG A 112 -12.83 -12.47 0.25
CA ARG A 112 -12.24 -13.70 0.81
C ARG A 112 -10.87 -13.47 1.41
N TRP A 113 -10.06 -12.61 0.81
CA TRP A 113 -8.73 -12.25 1.30
C TRP A 113 -8.85 -11.51 2.64
N LEU A 114 -9.74 -10.51 2.73
CA LEU A 114 -10.06 -9.83 3.99
C LEU A 114 -10.51 -10.81 5.07
N GLY A 115 -11.48 -11.69 4.76
CA GLY A 115 -12.02 -12.64 5.74
C GLY A 115 -11.02 -13.71 6.23
N ARG A 116 -9.87 -13.89 5.58
CA ARG A 116 -8.78 -14.76 6.07
C ARG A 116 -7.87 -14.07 7.09
N HIS A 117 -7.89 -12.74 7.13
CA HIS A 117 -7.04 -11.92 7.98
C HIS A 117 -7.81 -11.26 9.14
N ASP A 118 -9.14 -11.40 9.15
CA ASP A 118 -10.05 -10.92 10.18
C ASP A 118 -10.23 -11.93 11.34
N SER A 119 -9.12 -12.37 11.98
CA SER A 119 -9.13 -13.42 13.03
C SER A 119 -8.56 -12.99 14.37
#